data_AF-A0A374BM17-F1
#
_entry.id   AF-A0A374BM17-F1
#
_cell.length_a   1.000
_cell.length_b   1.000
_cell.length_c   1.000
_cell.angle_alpha   90.00
_cell.angle_beta   90.00
_cell.angle_gamma   90.00
#
_symmetry.space_group_name_H-M   'P 1'
#
loop_
_entity.id
_entity.type
_entity.pdbx_description
1 polymer ?
#
loop_
_entity_poly.entity_id
_entity_poly.type
_entity_poly.pdbx_seq_one_letter_code
_entity_poly.pdbx_strand_id
1 'polypeptide(L)'
;MNEKLIINTNLLRKEAEFKTKSCAVEKAIAVSHAEFDNLKRHPLQDNDLIAENTDLMYCDRDDIYHCLLIYDEEQGDGLLIEAEGSSYARYVQYIPNAKLLYENHIQTHLQDGFVNIT
;
A
#
# COMPACT_ATOMS: atom_id res chain seq x y z
N MET A 1 -7.55 6.00 38.27
CA MET A 1 -6.69 6.56 37.20
C MET A 1 -7.37 6.23 35.89
N ASN A 2 -7.70 7.20 35.04
CA ASN A 2 -8.20 6.88 33.71
C ASN A 2 -7.01 6.37 32.88
N GLU A 3 -7.10 5.13 32.43
CA GLU A 3 -6.14 4.59 31.46
C GLU A 3 -6.23 5.42 30.18
N LYS A 4 -5.10 5.94 29.73
CA LYS A 4 -5.02 6.67 28.47
C LYS A 4 -4.89 5.65 27.35
N LEU A 5 -5.65 5.84 26.27
CA LEU A 5 -5.38 5.17 25.01
C LEU A 5 -4.03 5.64 24.46
N ILE A 6 -3.12 4.70 24.22
CA ILE A 6 -1.84 4.95 23.54
C ILE A 6 -1.97 4.44 22.11
N ILE A 7 -1.73 5.32 21.14
CA ILE A 7 -1.71 4.99 19.70
C ILE A 7 -0.30 5.26 19.19
N ASN A 8 0.33 4.24 18.61
CA ASN A 8 1.61 4.40 17.94
C ASN A 8 1.37 4.84 16.50
N THR A 9 1.92 6.00 16.12
CA THR A 9 1.80 6.54 14.76
C THR A 9 2.99 7.43 14.43
N ASN A 10 3.18 7.72 13.14
CA ASN A 10 4.22 8.61 12.68
C ASN A 10 3.78 10.07 12.84
N LEU A 11 4.50 10.84 13.65
CA LEU A 11 4.32 12.29 13.72
C LEU A 11 5.25 12.97 12.73
N LEU A 12 4.73 13.24 11.54
CA LEU A 12 5.43 14.02 10.52
C LEU A 12 5.29 15.51 10.80
N ARG A 13 6.25 16.32 10.34
CA ARG A 13 6.14 17.78 10.39
C ARG A 13 4.89 18.20 9.62
N LYS A 14 4.11 19.14 10.18
CA LYS A 14 2.87 19.59 9.54
C LYS A 14 3.14 20.12 8.13
N GLU A 15 2.39 19.59 7.17
CA GLU A 15 2.17 20.20 5.86
C GLU A 15 1.12 21.32 5.99
N ALA A 16 0.97 22.12 4.94
CA ALA A 16 -0.04 23.19 4.93
C ALA A 16 -1.49 22.63 5.00
N GLU A 17 -1.71 21.44 4.48
CA GLU A 17 -2.99 20.73 4.45
C GLU A 17 -2.78 19.21 4.35
N PHE A 18 -3.76 18.42 4.79
CA PHE A 18 -3.79 16.96 4.62
C PHE A 18 -4.38 16.59 3.26
N LYS A 19 -3.68 16.97 2.19
CA LYS A 19 -4.12 16.65 0.83
C LYS A 19 -3.87 15.18 0.52
N THR A 20 -4.93 14.46 0.16
CA THR A 20 -4.82 13.09 -0.34
C THR A 20 -4.50 13.06 -1.84
N LYS A 21 -3.89 11.97 -2.28
CA LYS A 21 -3.70 11.64 -3.70
C LYS A 21 -4.57 10.44 -4.04
N SER A 22 -5.09 10.43 -5.27
CA SER A 22 -5.75 9.24 -5.82
C SER A 22 -4.67 8.24 -6.17
N CYS A 23 -4.80 7.01 -5.67
CA CYS A 23 -3.85 5.95 -5.96
C CYS A 23 -4.57 4.70 -6.48
N ALA A 24 -4.17 4.23 -7.65
CA ALA A 24 -4.60 2.95 -8.21
C ALA A 24 -3.66 1.84 -7.74
N VAL A 25 -4.22 0.70 -7.31
CA VAL A 25 -3.41 -0.49 -6.98
C VAL A 25 -3.30 -1.32 -8.23
N GLU A 26 -2.16 -1.23 -8.92
CA GLU A 26 -1.90 -2.01 -10.15
C GLU A 26 -1.66 -3.49 -9.83
N LYS A 27 -1.00 -3.74 -8.70
CA LYS A 27 -0.71 -5.08 -8.22
C LYS A 27 -0.64 -5.08 -6.70
N ALA A 28 -1.17 -6.14 -6.10
CA ALA A 28 -1.00 -6.41 -4.68
C ALA A 28 -0.18 -7.68 -4.49
N ILE A 29 0.76 -7.64 -3.54
CA ILE A 29 1.68 -8.74 -3.22
C ILE A 29 1.56 -9.01 -1.73
N ALA A 30 1.08 -10.21 -1.39
CA ALA A 30 1.14 -10.74 -0.05
C ALA A 30 2.58 -11.20 0.25
N VAL A 31 3.12 -10.82 1.40
CA VAL A 31 4.44 -11.25 1.88
C VAL A 31 4.34 -11.74 3.32
N SER A 32 5.35 -12.49 3.78
CA SER A 32 5.41 -12.89 5.18
C SER A 32 5.55 -11.68 6.11
N HIS A 33 5.17 -11.82 7.38
CA HIS A 33 5.33 -10.75 8.37
C HIS A 33 6.79 -10.28 8.48
N ALA A 34 7.75 -11.20 8.39
CA ALA A 34 9.17 -10.87 8.48
C ALA A 34 9.64 -9.97 7.32
N GLU A 35 9.20 -10.26 6.09
CA GLU A 35 9.50 -9.45 4.90
C GLU A 35 8.84 -8.07 4.98
N PHE A 36 7.56 -8.04 5.37
CA PHE A 36 6.82 -6.78 5.55
C PHE A 36 7.47 -5.88 6.60
N ASP A 37 7.78 -6.45 7.76
CA ASP A 37 8.37 -5.74 8.89
C ASP A 37 9.79 -5.25 8.58
N ASN A 38 10.55 -6.01 7.77
CA ASN A 38 11.84 -5.57 7.24
C ASN A 38 11.69 -4.36 6.28
N LEU A 39 10.79 -4.45 5.29
CA LEU A 39 10.53 -3.35 4.35
C LEU A 39 10.07 -2.08 5.10
N LYS A 40 9.17 -2.23 6.06
CA LYS A 40 8.66 -1.14 6.90
C LYS A 40 9.77 -0.47 7.73
N ARG A 41 10.75 -1.24 8.25
CA ARG A 41 11.89 -0.69 9.01
C ARG A 41 12.96 -0.06 8.12
N HIS A 42 13.06 -0.49 6.87
CA HIS A 42 14.13 -0.09 5.95
C HIS A 42 13.59 0.35 4.57
N PRO A 43 12.68 1.36 4.49
CA PRO A 43 12.00 1.72 3.24
C PRO A 43 12.93 2.30 2.15
N LEU A 44 14.14 2.75 2.53
CA LEU A 44 15.16 3.25 1.60
C LEU A 44 16.14 2.16 1.13
N GLN A 45 16.03 0.94 1.65
CA GLN A 45 16.84 -0.18 1.18
C GLN A 45 16.24 -0.73 -0.11
N ASP A 46 17.11 -1.13 -1.03
CA ASP A 46 16.68 -1.83 -2.24
C ASP A 46 15.89 -3.09 -1.90
N ASN A 47 14.81 -3.29 -2.65
CA ASN A 47 13.88 -4.38 -2.47
C ASN A 47 13.52 -4.99 -3.83
N ASP A 48 13.69 -6.30 -3.98
CA ASP A 48 13.50 -7.00 -5.24
C ASP A 48 12.05 -6.90 -5.75
N LEU A 49 11.05 -6.97 -4.87
CA LEU A 49 9.64 -6.84 -5.25
C LEU A 49 9.34 -5.45 -5.81
N ILE A 50 9.98 -4.39 -5.28
CA ILE A 50 9.83 -3.05 -5.83
C ILE A 50 10.54 -2.96 -7.19
N ALA A 51 11.79 -3.41 -7.26
CA ALA A 51 12.60 -3.35 -8.48
C ALA A 51 11.94 -4.06 -9.67
N GLU A 52 11.40 -5.25 -9.43
CA GLU A 52 10.74 -6.09 -10.44
C GLU A 52 9.40 -5.53 -10.96
N ASN A 53 8.79 -4.57 -10.26
CA ASN A 53 7.47 -4.03 -10.60
C ASN A 53 7.49 -2.51 -10.85
N THR A 54 8.66 -1.93 -11.08
CA THR A 54 8.83 -0.48 -11.32
C THR A 54 8.06 0.03 -12.53
N ASP A 55 7.84 -0.81 -13.53
CA ASP A 55 7.07 -0.50 -14.74
C ASP A 55 5.57 -0.32 -14.48
N LEU A 56 5.05 -0.87 -13.38
CA LEU A 56 3.66 -0.70 -12.95
C LEU A 56 3.45 0.58 -12.13
N MET A 57 4.52 1.27 -11.72
CA MET A 57 4.45 2.43 -10.85
C MET A 57 4.77 3.72 -11.61
N TYR A 58 3.81 4.63 -11.66
CA TYR A 58 3.95 5.94 -12.32
C TYR A 58 2.81 6.89 -11.90
N CYS A 59 2.95 8.18 -12.18
CA CYS A 59 1.84 9.14 -12.08
C CYS A 59 1.32 9.43 -13.49
N ASP A 60 0.02 9.27 -13.71
CA ASP A 60 -0.61 9.49 -15.00
C ASP A 60 -0.93 10.98 -15.26
N ARG A 61 -1.64 11.27 -16.35
CA ARG A 61 -1.99 12.66 -16.73
C ARG A 61 -3.11 13.25 -15.88
N ASP A 62 -3.86 12.42 -15.16
CA ASP A 62 -4.98 12.80 -14.31
C ASP A 62 -4.57 12.89 -12.83
N ASP A 63 -3.25 12.89 -12.54
CA ASP A 63 -2.66 12.93 -11.18
C ASP A 63 -3.06 11.70 -10.34
N ILE A 64 -3.33 10.56 -11.00
CA ILE A 64 -3.51 9.26 -10.37
C ILE A 64 -2.14 8.59 -10.26
N TYR A 65 -1.77 8.23 -9.04
CA TYR A 65 -0.57 7.46 -8.75
C TYR A 65 -0.89 5.97 -8.91
N HIS A 66 -0.27 5.34 -9.89
CA HIS A 66 -0.28 3.90 -10.04
C HIS A 66 0.76 3.32 -9.10
N CYS A 67 0.29 2.46 -8.19
CA CYS A 67 1.06 2.01 -7.03
C CYS A 67 1.09 0.49 -6.93
N LEU A 68 2.15 0.00 -6.28
CA LEU A 68 2.24 -1.36 -5.78
C LEU A 68 1.72 -1.41 -4.34
N LEU A 69 0.88 -2.38 -4.02
CA LEU A 69 0.47 -2.68 -2.64
C LEU A 69 1.23 -3.91 -2.15
N ILE A 70 2.16 -3.74 -1.20
CA ILE A 70 2.79 -4.88 -0.51
C ILE A 70 2.13 -4.98 0.87
N TYR A 71 1.54 -6.13 1.19
CA TYR A 71 0.83 -6.32 2.45
C TYR A 71 1.25 -7.58 3.20
N ASP A 72 1.20 -7.48 4.52
CA ASP A 72 1.45 -8.57 5.45
C ASP A 72 0.34 -9.61 5.36
N GLU A 73 0.66 -10.82 4.94
CA GLU A 73 -0.31 -11.90 4.81
C GLU A 73 -0.92 -12.30 6.16
N GLU A 74 -0.18 -12.14 7.24
CA GLU A 74 -0.49 -12.67 8.57
C GLU A 74 -1.23 -11.63 9.42
N GLN A 75 -0.78 -10.37 9.39
CA GLN A 75 -1.35 -9.28 10.19
C GLN A 75 -2.27 -8.35 9.39
N GLY A 76 -2.16 -8.35 8.06
CA GLY A 76 -3.09 -7.69 7.16
C GLY A 76 -2.81 -6.21 6.88
N ASP A 77 -1.87 -5.57 7.57
CA ASP A 77 -1.45 -4.20 7.26
C ASP A 77 -0.56 -4.15 6.00
N GLY A 78 -0.47 -2.99 5.35
CA GLY A 78 0.26 -2.87 4.08
C GLY A 78 0.97 -1.54 3.87
N LEU A 79 1.80 -1.51 2.83
CA LEU A 79 2.47 -0.33 2.30
C LEU A 79 2.03 -0.12 0.86
N LEU A 80 1.48 1.06 0.57
CA LEU A 80 1.19 1.51 -0.78
C LEU A 80 2.39 2.31 -1.30
N ILE A 81 2.97 1.88 -2.41
CA ILE A 81 4.30 2.29 -2.85
C ILE A 81 4.24 2.81 -4.29
N GLU A 82 4.89 3.94 -4.52
CA GLU A 82 5.30 4.42 -5.85
C GLU A 82 6.81 4.72 -5.78
N ALA A 83 7.58 4.15 -6.71
CA ALA A 83 9.04 4.10 -6.59
C ALA A 83 9.78 5.14 -7.44
N GLU A 84 9.09 5.82 -8.36
CA GLU A 84 9.64 6.77 -9.33
C GLU A 84 10.84 6.16 -10.10
N GLY A 85 10.70 4.90 -10.52
CA GLY A 85 11.75 4.12 -11.19
C GLY A 85 12.91 3.64 -10.30
N SER A 86 12.81 3.79 -8.97
CA SER A 86 13.81 3.30 -8.01
C SER A 86 13.53 1.85 -7.58
N SER A 87 14.52 1.19 -6.98
CA SER A 87 14.39 -0.14 -6.35
C SER A 87 13.93 -0.10 -4.89
N TYR A 88 13.56 1.06 -4.36
CA TYR A 88 13.13 1.26 -2.97
C TYR A 88 11.83 2.08 -2.91
N ALA A 89 11.20 2.13 -1.74
CA ALA A 89 9.88 2.74 -1.55
C ALA A 89 9.98 4.28 -1.43
N ARG A 90 10.20 4.98 -2.56
CA ARG A 90 10.41 6.43 -2.59
C ARG A 90 9.21 7.22 -2.07
N TYR A 91 8.02 6.93 -2.57
CA TYR A 91 6.76 7.38 -2.00
C TYR A 91 6.08 6.18 -1.37
N VAL A 92 5.74 6.29 -0.09
CA VAL A 92 5.15 5.18 0.65
C VAL A 92 4.18 5.67 1.70
N GLN A 93 3.02 4.99 1.78
CA GLN A 93 2.02 5.23 2.80
C GLN A 93 1.68 3.93 3.51
N TYR A 94 1.65 3.97 4.85
CA TYR A 94 1.13 2.87 5.65
C TYR A 94 -0.38 2.79 5.53
N ILE A 95 -0.89 1.60 5.19
CA ILE A 95 -2.31 1.31 5.00
C ILE A 95 -2.74 0.26 6.04
N PRO A 96 -3.50 0.64 7.08
CA PRO A 96 -4.01 -0.32 8.04
C PRO A 96 -5.09 -1.21 7.38
N ASN A 97 -5.10 -2.50 7.70
CA ASN A 97 -6.01 -3.52 7.14
C ASN A 97 -5.99 -3.60 5.60
N ALA A 98 -4.84 -3.36 4.98
CA ALA A 98 -4.66 -3.45 3.52
C ALA A 98 -5.18 -4.77 2.92
N LYS A 99 -4.91 -5.91 3.57
CA LYS A 99 -5.38 -7.23 3.14
C LYS A 99 -6.91 -7.27 3.04
N LEU A 100 -7.59 -6.82 4.09
CA LEU A 100 -9.06 -6.77 4.11
C LEU A 100 -9.61 -5.85 3.02
N LEU A 101 -9.00 -4.68 2.82
CA LEU A 101 -9.40 -3.74 1.77
C LEU A 101 -9.27 -4.38 0.38
N TYR A 102 -8.15 -5.04 0.11
CA TYR A 102 -7.88 -5.67 -1.18
C TYR A 102 -8.75 -6.90 -1.45
N GLU A 103 -8.89 -7.79 -0.46
CA GLU A 103 -9.72 -8.99 -0.58
C GLU A 103 -11.20 -8.64 -0.80
N ASN A 104 -11.72 -7.63 -0.09
CA ASN A 104 -13.09 -7.15 -0.30
C ASN A 104 -13.31 -6.57 -1.71
N HIS A 105 -12.32 -5.85 -2.23
CA HIS A 105 -12.35 -5.32 -3.60
C HIS A 105 -12.42 -6.47 -4.62
N ILE A 106 -11.56 -7.48 -4.50
CA ILE A 106 -11.59 -8.66 -5.39
C ILE A 106 -12.94 -9.38 -5.31
N GLN A 107 -13.45 -9.62 -4.10
CA GLN A 107 -14.72 -10.34 -3.92
C GLN A 107 -15.90 -9.61 -4.56
N THR A 108 -15.97 -8.29 -4.41
CA THR A 108 -17.02 -7.46 -5.02
C THR A 108 -16.98 -7.57 -6.55
N HIS A 109 -15.79 -7.47 -7.15
CA HIS A 109 -15.63 -7.57 -8.60
C HIS A 109 -15.84 -8.98 -9.15
N LEU A 110 -15.54 -10.02 -8.38
CA LEU A 110 -15.91 -11.39 -8.74
C LEU A 110 -17.44 -11.56 -8.76
N GLN A 111 -18.15 -11.01 -7.77
CA GLN A 111 -19.62 -11.08 -7.70
C GLN A 111 -20.29 -10.33 -8.87
N ASP A 112 -19.80 -9.14 -9.23
CA ASP A 112 -20.30 -8.39 -10.39
C ASP A 112 -20.09 -9.15 -11.71
N GLY A 113 -19.01 -9.94 -11.81
CA GLY A 113 -18.74 -10.80 -12.96
C GLY A 113 -19.74 -11.95 -13.12
N PHE A 114 -20.27 -12.50 -12.02
CA PHE A 114 -21.25 -13.60 -12.06
C PHE A 114 -22.68 -13.11 -12.36
N VAL A 115 -23.07 -11.91 -11.94
CA VAL A 115 -24.41 -11.35 -12.20
C VAL A 115 -24.62 -11.06 -13.69
N ASN A 116 -23.56 -10.77 -14.45
CA ASN A 116 -23.64 -10.44 -15.87
C ASN A 116 -23.71 -11.67 -16.82
N ILE A 117 -23.80 -12.90 -16.29
CA ILE A 117 -23.86 -14.15 -17.09
C ILE A 117 -25.23 -14.87 -16.91
N THR A 118 -26.19 -14.27 -16.21
CA THR A 118 -27.55 -14.84 -16.02
C THR A 118 -28.60 -13.96 -16.68
#